data_AF-A0A7D9K7K8-F1
#
_entry.id   AF-A0A7D9K7K8-F1
#
_cell.length_a   1.000
_cell.length_b   1.000
_cell.length_c   1.000
_cell.angle_alpha   90.00
_cell.angle_beta   90.00
_cell.angle_gamma   90.00
#
_symmetry.space_group_name_H-M   'P 1'
#
loop_
_entity.id
_entity.type
_entity.pdbx_description
1 polymer ?
#
loop_
_entity_poly.entity_id
_entity_poly.type
_entity_poly.pdbx_seq_one_letter_code
_entity_poly.pdbx_strand_id
1 'polypeptide(L)'
;MVPTITNSFKPLQEMDYPRMVERIMKLAVPNHLMWLLFFYCFFHSFLNIMAEILKFGDRTFYKDWWNSTTIQQFWKTWNIPVHRWAQRHLYFPLRRRGYSQITASVLVFLLSAFFHEFLVSIPLQMFRTWAFFGIVGQIPLAIFTGLLPKNTVYGNFVVWLSLIMGQPIAFMMYGHDYYVMNTSS
;
A
#
# COMPACT_ATOMS: atom_id res chain seq x y z
N MET A 1 12.60 -12.07 10.01
CA MET A 1 11.12 -12.16 10.00
C MET A 1 10.66 -13.53 10.46
N VAL A 2 11.10 -14.63 9.82
CA VAL A 2 10.73 -16.02 10.18
C VAL A 2 10.91 -16.35 11.67
N PRO A 3 12.03 -16.05 12.36
CA PRO A 3 12.19 -16.39 13.78
C PRO A 3 11.21 -15.66 14.72
N THR A 4 10.73 -14.48 14.32
CA THR A 4 9.76 -13.70 15.09
C THR A 4 8.34 -14.22 14.90
N ILE A 5 8.05 -14.79 13.72
CA ILE A 5 6.77 -15.43 13.39
C ILE A 5 6.66 -16.79 14.10
N THR A 6 7.72 -17.60 14.11
CA THR A 6 7.71 -18.95 14.73
C THR A 6 7.54 -18.94 16.25
N ASN A 7 7.81 -17.82 16.93
CA ASN A 7 7.52 -17.63 18.35
C ASN A 7 6.01 -17.34 18.64
N SER A 8 5.13 -17.59 17.66
CA SER A 8 3.70 -17.30 17.69
C SER A 8 2.89 -18.52 17.25
N PHE A 9 2.50 -19.38 18.18
CA PHE A 9 1.68 -20.56 17.86
C PHE A 9 0.17 -20.24 17.64
N LYS A 10 -0.21 -18.98 17.48
CA LYS A 10 -1.62 -18.58 17.28
C LYS A 10 -1.79 -17.62 16.08
N PRO A 11 -2.84 -17.76 15.27
CA PRO A 11 -3.24 -16.76 14.26
C PRO A 11 -3.52 -15.39 14.91
N LEU A 12 -3.30 -14.28 14.17
CA LEU A 12 -3.52 -12.92 14.69
C LEU A 12 -4.97 -12.70 15.14
N GLN A 13 -5.92 -13.34 14.47
CA GLN A 13 -7.35 -13.26 14.80
C GLN A 13 -7.69 -13.83 16.19
N GLU A 14 -6.88 -14.73 16.72
CA GLU A 14 -7.09 -15.40 18.01
C GLU A 14 -6.24 -14.81 19.14
N MET A 15 -5.46 -13.75 18.85
CA MET A 15 -4.61 -13.09 19.85
C MET A 15 -5.33 -11.97 20.59
N ASP A 16 -4.95 -11.80 21.86
CA ASP A 16 -5.33 -10.62 22.64
C ASP A 16 -4.82 -9.33 21.96
N TYR A 17 -5.66 -8.29 21.93
CA TYR A 17 -5.33 -7.00 21.29
C TYR A 17 -3.95 -6.43 21.66
N PRO A 18 -3.51 -6.42 22.93
CA PRO A 18 -2.20 -5.88 23.30
C PRO A 18 -1.03 -6.67 22.68
N ARG A 19 -1.15 -8.00 22.65
CA ARG A 19 -0.13 -8.90 22.08
C ARG A 19 -0.06 -8.77 20.56
N MET A 20 -1.21 -8.61 19.91
CA MET A 20 -1.28 -8.34 18.48
C MET A 20 -0.56 -7.02 18.14
N VAL A 21 -0.84 -5.94 18.87
CA VAL A 21 -0.17 -4.64 18.65
C VAL A 21 1.34 -4.74 18.87
N GLU A 22 1.78 -5.39 19.96
CA GLU A 22 3.21 -5.61 20.24
C GLU A 22 3.91 -6.33 19.08
N ARG A 23 3.30 -7.41 18.56
CA ARG A 23 3.85 -8.18 17.44
C ARG A 23 3.89 -7.37 16.15
N ILE A 24 2.81 -6.66 15.84
CA ILE A 24 2.74 -5.78 14.66
C ILE A 24 3.86 -4.74 14.72
N MET A 25 4.08 -4.10 15.87
CA MET A 25 5.16 -3.13 16.06
C MET A 25 6.55 -3.74 15.85
N LYS A 26 6.80 -4.95 16.38
CA LYS A 26 8.07 -5.67 16.19
C LYS A 26 8.32 -6.02 14.71
N LEU A 27 7.27 -6.29 13.94
CA LEU A 27 7.36 -6.66 12.52
C LEU A 27 7.29 -5.47 11.56
N ALA A 28 6.84 -4.30 12.01
CA ALA A 28 6.64 -3.12 11.17
C ALA A 28 7.93 -2.65 10.49
N VAL A 29 9.05 -2.56 11.22
CA VAL A 29 10.33 -2.09 10.66
C VAL A 29 10.91 -3.08 9.63
N PRO A 30 11.06 -4.39 9.93
CA PRO A 30 11.50 -5.35 8.92
C PRO A 30 10.58 -5.41 7.69
N ASN A 31 9.26 -5.32 7.90
CA ASN A 31 8.29 -5.29 6.81
C ASN A 31 8.48 -4.06 5.92
N HIS A 32 8.64 -2.88 6.52
CA HIS A 32 8.86 -1.64 5.78
C HIS A 32 10.14 -1.70 4.92
N LEU A 33 11.24 -2.21 5.48
CA LEU A 33 12.49 -2.39 4.73
C LEU A 33 12.30 -3.34 3.54
N MET A 34 11.57 -4.43 3.72
CA MET A 34 11.25 -5.37 2.64
C MET A 34 10.44 -4.69 1.52
N TRP A 35 9.49 -3.82 1.87
CA TRP A 35 8.72 -3.04 0.90
C TRP A 35 9.57 -2.01 0.13
N LEU A 36 10.53 -1.34 0.79
CA LEU A 36 11.46 -0.44 0.12
C LEU A 36 12.37 -1.19 -0.87
N LEU A 37 12.87 -2.36 -0.47
CA LEU A 37 13.65 -3.22 -1.34
C LEU A 37 12.82 -3.72 -2.52
N PHE A 38 11.60 -4.20 -2.27
CA PHE A 38 10.67 -4.61 -3.32
C PHE A 38 10.41 -3.46 -4.31
N PHE A 39 10.16 -2.25 -3.81
CA PHE A 39 9.96 -1.09 -4.65
C PHE A 39 11.15 -0.85 -5.57
N TYR A 40 12.36 -0.85 -5.03
CA TYR A 40 13.57 -0.64 -5.82
C TYR A 40 13.78 -1.77 -6.84
N CYS A 41 13.75 -3.02 -6.40
CA CYS A 41 13.95 -4.18 -7.27
C CYS A 41 12.92 -4.24 -8.42
N PHE A 42 11.65 -3.94 -8.14
CA PHE A 42 10.59 -4.00 -9.13
C PHE A 42 10.52 -2.73 -10.01
N PHE A 43 10.24 -1.58 -9.40
CA PHE A 43 9.99 -0.35 -10.15
C PHE A 43 11.23 0.29 -10.75
N HIS A 44 12.38 0.18 -10.06
CA HIS A 44 13.64 0.70 -10.58
C HIS A 44 14.33 -0.36 -11.44
N SER A 45 14.74 -1.50 -10.88
CA SER A 45 15.58 -2.44 -11.62
C SER A 45 14.81 -3.20 -12.70
N PHE A 46 13.76 -3.94 -12.34
CA PHE A 46 13.05 -4.82 -13.27
C PHE A 46 12.35 -4.06 -14.42
N LEU A 47 11.61 -2.98 -14.12
CA LEU A 47 10.94 -2.22 -15.17
C LEU A 47 11.92 -1.51 -16.13
N ASN A 48 13.08 -1.03 -15.64
CA ASN A 48 14.09 -0.46 -16.54
C ASN A 48 14.77 -1.53 -17.39
N ILE A 49 15.04 -2.72 -16.85
CA ILE A 49 15.56 -3.85 -17.65
C ILE A 49 14.56 -4.21 -18.75
N MET A 50 13.28 -4.34 -18.41
CA MET A 50 12.22 -4.61 -19.39
C MET A 50 12.11 -3.48 -20.43
N ALA A 51 12.22 -2.23 -20.01
CA ALA A 51 12.20 -1.09 -20.93
C ALA A 51 13.39 -1.12 -21.90
N GLU A 52 14.58 -1.51 -21.45
CA GLU A 52 15.75 -1.66 -22.32
C GLU A 52 15.54 -2.78 -23.34
N ILE A 53 15.12 -3.97 -22.90
CA ILE A 53 14.86 -5.13 -23.77
C ILE A 53 13.81 -4.78 -24.83
N LEU A 54 12.74 -4.10 -24.43
CA LEU A 54 11.64 -3.71 -25.32
C LEU A 54 11.91 -2.41 -26.10
N LYS A 55 13.07 -1.78 -25.90
CA LYS A 55 13.42 -0.47 -26.48
C LYS A 55 12.36 0.60 -26.17
N PHE A 56 11.76 0.53 -24.99
CA PHE A 56 10.75 1.46 -24.50
C PHE A 56 11.41 2.73 -23.94
N GLY A 57 11.08 3.88 -24.53
CA GLY A 57 11.70 5.16 -24.19
C GLY A 57 11.16 5.85 -22.94
N ASP A 58 9.89 5.63 -22.56
CA ASP A 58 9.33 6.27 -21.35
C ASP A 58 9.68 5.47 -20.09
N ARG A 59 10.72 5.90 -19.38
CA ARG A 59 11.20 5.25 -18.15
C ARG A 59 10.63 5.88 -16.88
N THR A 60 9.59 6.70 -17.00
CA THR A 60 9.01 7.43 -15.87
C THR A 60 8.05 6.55 -15.07
N PHE A 61 8.57 5.53 -14.39
CA PHE A 61 7.77 4.57 -13.61
C PHE A 61 7.35 5.11 -12.25
N TYR A 62 8.15 6.01 -11.66
CA TYR A 62 7.89 6.66 -10.38
C TYR A 62 8.53 8.05 -10.36
N LYS A 63 8.17 8.85 -9.36
CA LYS A 63 8.72 10.18 -9.04
C LYS A 63 9.26 10.19 -7.61
N ASP A 64 9.71 11.33 -7.12
CA ASP A 64 10.23 11.59 -5.77
C ASP A 64 9.16 11.45 -4.66
N TRP A 65 8.52 10.28 -4.59
CA TRP A 65 7.44 10.00 -3.66
C TRP A 65 7.89 10.06 -2.20
N TRP A 66 9.17 9.82 -1.92
CA TRP A 66 9.78 9.92 -0.59
C TRP A 66 9.77 11.35 -0.03
N ASN A 67 9.72 12.36 -0.90
CA ASN A 67 9.60 13.78 -0.53
C ASN A 67 8.14 14.25 -0.45
N SER A 68 7.16 13.35 -0.59
CA SER A 68 5.75 13.74 -0.58
C SER A 68 5.36 14.30 0.78
N THR A 69 4.71 15.47 0.79
CA THR A 69 4.23 16.11 2.03
C THR A 69 2.78 15.78 2.33
N THR A 70 2.08 15.14 1.39
CA THR A 70 0.69 14.69 1.55
C THR A 70 0.55 13.26 1.02
N ILE A 71 -0.39 12.50 1.60
CA ILE A 71 -0.71 11.14 1.13
C ILE A 71 -1.21 11.17 -0.32
N GLN A 72 -1.95 12.22 -0.70
CA GLN A 72 -2.41 12.37 -2.07
C GLN A 72 -1.25 12.55 -3.06
N GLN A 73 -0.19 13.27 -2.68
CA GLN A 73 1.01 13.39 -3.52
C GLN A 73 1.72 12.04 -3.64
N PHE A 74 1.89 11.32 -2.53
CA PHE A 74 2.51 9.99 -2.51
C PHE A 74 1.84 9.02 -3.50
N TRP A 75 0.51 8.89 -3.45
CA TRP A 75 -0.22 7.97 -4.34
C TRP A 75 -0.14 8.34 -5.83
N LYS A 76 0.20 9.59 -6.17
CA LYS A 76 0.38 10.05 -7.56
C LYS A 76 1.80 9.81 -8.09
N THR A 77 2.78 9.68 -7.20
CA THR A 77 4.21 9.65 -7.56
C THR A 77 4.85 8.29 -7.38
N TRP A 78 4.28 7.42 -6.52
CA TRP A 78 4.80 6.07 -6.24
C TRP A 78 4.78 5.13 -7.46
N ASN A 79 3.64 5.02 -8.14
CA ASN A 79 3.43 4.11 -9.28
C ASN A 79 2.70 4.85 -10.39
N ILE A 80 3.49 5.46 -11.27
CA ILE A 80 3.01 6.32 -12.34
C ILE A 80 2.21 5.55 -13.40
N PRO A 81 2.60 4.33 -13.82
CA PRO A 81 1.80 3.54 -14.75
C PRO A 81 0.36 3.33 -14.29
N VAL A 82 0.17 2.86 -13.05
CA VAL A 82 -1.17 2.64 -12.48
C VAL A 82 -1.88 3.97 -12.28
N HIS A 83 -1.18 5.01 -11.80
CA HIS A 83 -1.77 6.32 -11.61
C HIS A 83 -2.31 6.91 -12.92
N ARG A 84 -1.49 6.90 -14.00
CA ARG A 84 -1.88 7.39 -15.33
C ARG A 84 -3.04 6.56 -15.90
N TRP A 85 -3.02 5.24 -15.72
CA TRP A 85 -4.11 4.37 -16.15
C TRP A 85 -5.42 4.72 -15.44
N ALA A 86 -5.39 4.86 -14.12
CA ALA A 86 -6.57 5.22 -13.33
C ALA A 86 -7.08 6.63 -13.68
N GLN A 87 -6.17 7.59 -13.91
CA GLN A 87 -6.55 8.92 -14.37
C GLN A 87 -7.28 8.88 -15.70
N ARG A 88 -6.71 8.21 -16.70
CA ARG A 88 -7.23 8.17 -18.07
C ARG A 88 -8.54 7.39 -18.17
N HIS A 89 -8.65 6.24 -17.52
CA HIS A 89 -9.75 5.29 -17.74
C HIS A 89 -10.86 5.37 -16.68
N LEU A 90 -10.61 5.96 -15.52
CA LEU A 90 -11.59 6.04 -14.43
C LEU A 90 -11.87 7.50 -14.08
N TYR A 91 -10.86 8.23 -13.63
CA TYR A 91 -11.06 9.57 -13.06
C TYR A 91 -11.59 10.57 -14.10
N PHE A 92 -10.91 10.75 -15.25
CA PHE A 92 -11.37 11.70 -16.25
C PHE A 92 -12.73 11.35 -16.86
N PRO A 93 -13.03 10.08 -17.21
CA PRO A 93 -14.37 9.68 -17.64
C PRO A 93 -15.46 10.00 -16.61
N LEU A 94 -15.22 9.73 -15.32
CA LEU A 94 -16.16 10.07 -14.24
C LEU A 94 -16.36 11.59 -14.14
N ARG A 95 -15.28 12.38 -14.20
CA ARG A 95 -15.37 13.85 -14.17
C ARG A 95 -16.13 14.40 -15.38
N ARG A 96 -15.93 13.84 -16.58
CA ARG A 96 -16.66 14.23 -17.81
C ARG A 96 -18.15 13.90 -17.74
N ARG A 97 -18.54 12.85 -16.99
CA ARG A 97 -19.95 12.49 -16.71
C ARG A 97 -20.61 13.33 -15.62
N GLY A 98 -19.92 14.33 -15.06
CA GLY A 98 -20.47 15.25 -14.07
C GLY A 98 -20.27 14.84 -12.61
N TYR A 99 -19.58 13.73 -12.32
CA TYR A 99 -19.29 13.35 -10.93
C TYR A 99 -18.34 14.34 -10.26
N SER A 100 -18.55 14.61 -8.96
CA SER A 100 -17.69 15.49 -8.16
C SER A 100 -16.25 14.94 -8.06
N GLN A 101 -15.29 15.82 -7.74
CA GLN A 101 -13.88 15.42 -7.61
C GLN A 101 -13.67 14.42 -6.47
N ILE A 102 -14.40 14.61 -5.36
CA ILE A 102 -14.37 13.73 -4.21
C ILE A 102 -14.93 12.37 -4.61
N THR A 103 -16.12 12.33 -5.21
CA THR A 103 -16.77 11.07 -5.64
C THR A 103 -15.89 10.31 -6.63
N ALA A 104 -15.33 10.98 -7.64
CA ALA A 104 -14.44 10.34 -8.61
C ALA A 104 -13.17 9.78 -7.95
N SER A 105 -12.60 10.50 -6.97
CA SER A 105 -11.43 10.03 -6.23
C SER A 105 -11.78 8.81 -5.37
N VAL A 106 -12.88 8.86 -4.61
CA VAL A 106 -13.33 7.75 -3.76
C VAL A 106 -13.57 6.49 -4.61
N LEU A 107 -14.22 6.60 -5.77
CA LEU A 107 -14.45 5.46 -6.66
C LEU A 107 -13.13 4.84 -7.16
N VAL A 108 -12.13 5.66 -7.50
CA VAL A 108 -10.79 5.16 -7.87
C VAL A 108 -10.14 4.44 -6.69
N PHE A 109 -10.25 4.98 -5.47
CA PHE A 109 -9.72 4.33 -4.26
C PHE A 109 -10.43 3.02 -3.94
N LEU A 110 -11.76 2.95 -4.10
CA LEU A 110 -12.53 1.72 -3.87
C LEU A 110 -12.17 0.63 -4.87
N LEU A 111 -12.00 0.98 -6.15
CA LEU A 111 -11.53 0.02 -7.14
C LEU A 111 -10.10 -0.45 -6.85
N SER A 112 -9.23 0.46 -6.41
CA SER A 112 -7.89 0.11 -5.95
C SER A 112 -7.95 -0.86 -4.76
N ALA A 113 -8.79 -0.58 -3.75
CA ALA A 113 -8.98 -1.43 -2.58
C ALA A 113 -9.44 -2.84 -2.96
N PHE A 114 -10.37 -2.95 -3.92
CA PHE A 114 -10.82 -4.22 -4.48
C PHE A 114 -9.66 -5.02 -5.07
N PHE A 115 -8.82 -4.41 -5.91
CA PHE A 115 -7.67 -5.12 -6.49
C PHE A 115 -6.62 -5.52 -5.44
N HIS A 116 -6.38 -4.70 -4.42
CA HIS A 116 -5.45 -5.05 -3.34
C HIS A 116 -5.94 -6.27 -2.54
N GLU A 117 -7.23 -6.32 -2.22
CA GLU A 117 -7.83 -7.50 -1.56
C GLU A 117 -7.78 -8.71 -2.48
N PHE A 118 -8.17 -8.57 -3.75
CA PHE A 118 -8.16 -9.64 -4.74
C PHE A 118 -6.77 -10.28 -4.89
N LEU A 119 -5.72 -9.46 -5.02
CA LEU A 119 -4.35 -9.92 -5.21
C LEU A 119 -3.77 -10.65 -4.00
N VAL A 120 -4.26 -10.37 -2.79
CA VAL A 120 -3.79 -11.06 -1.58
C VAL A 120 -4.67 -12.27 -1.24
N SER A 121 -5.98 -12.12 -1.33
CA SER A 121 -6.92 -13.11 -0.82
C SER A 121 -7.02 -14.35 -1.69
N ILE A 122 -6.90 -14.20 -3.01
CA ILE A 122 -7.04 -15.35 -3.91
C ILE A 122 -5.81 -16.27 -3.85
N PRO A 123 -4.56 -15.78 -4.01
CA PRO A 123 -3.39 -16.66 -3.96
C PRO A 123 -3.22 -17.35 -2.61
N LEU A 124 -3.56 -16.67 -1.52
CA LEU A 124 -3.49 -17.22 -0.17
C LEU A 124 -4.74 -18.03 0.21
N GLN A 125 -5.80 -17.98 -0.59
CA GLN A 125 -7.11 -18.57 -0.31
C GLN A 125 -7.71 -18.12 1.04
N MET A 126 -7.46 -16.86 1.42
CA MET A 126 -7.88 -16.27 2.70
C MET A 126 -8.64 -14.96 2.48
N PHE A 127 -9.92 -14.94 2.84
CA PHE A 127 -10.75 -13.74 2.76
C PHE A 127 -10.92 -13.10 4.16
N ARG A 128 -10.16 -12.03 4.43
CA ARG A 128 -10.18 -11.31 5.73
C ARG A 128 -10.57 -9.83 5.62
N THR A 129 -10.56 -9.24 4.43
CA THR A 129 -10.87 -7.81 4.15
C THR A 129 -9.91 -6.77 4.73
N TRP A 130 -8.77 -7.17 5.32
CA TRP A 130 -7.83 -6.23 5.94
C TRP A 130 -7.14 -5.33 4.92
N ALA A 131 -6.82 -5.84 3.73
CA ALA A 131 -6.15 -5.04 2.70
C ALA A 131 -7.13 -4.03 2.09
N PHE A 132 -8.40 -4.41 1.92
CA PHE A 132 -9.47 -3.51 1.51
C PHE A 132 -9.62 -2.32 2.49
N PHE A 133 -9.83 -2.61 3.78
CA PHE A 133 -9.98 -1.57 4.79
C PHE A 133 -8.71 -0.74 4.97
N GLY A 134 -7.53 -1.34 4.81
CA GLY A 134 -6.25 -0.64 4.83
C GLY A 134 -6.14 0.44 3.75
N ILE A 135 -6.63 0.17 2.52
CA ILE A 135 -6.69 1.17 1.44
C ILE A 135 -7.79 2.21 1.69
N VAL A 136 -8.98 1.79 2.10
CA VAL A 136 -10.09 2.73 2.38
C VAL A 136 -9.73 3.69 3.51
N GLY A 137 -9.01 3.22 4.53
CA GLY A 137 -8.48 4.04 5.63
C GLY A 137 -7.49 5.12 5.19
N GLN A 138 -6.92 5.04 3.98
CA GLN A 138 -6.06 6.09 3.42
C GLN A 138 -6.85 7.31 2.95
N ILE A 139 -8.16 7.17 2.67
CA ILE A 139 -9.01 8.29 2.24
C ILE A 139 -9.10 9.38 3.33
N PRO A 140 -9.50 9.09 4.59
CA PRO A 140 -9.52 10.11 5.64
C PRO A 140 -8.11 10.64 5.95
N LEU A 141 -7.08 9.80 5.88
CA LEU A 141 -5.69 10.24 6.08
C LEU A 141 -5.23 11.20 4.97
N ALA A 142 -5.67 11.00 3.73
CA ALA A 142 -5.40 11.89 2.62
C ALA A 142 -6.10 13.25 2.79
N ILE A 143 -7.32 13.26 3.32
CA ILE A 143 -8.02 14.50 3.67
C ILE A 143 -7.25 15.21 4.80
N PHE A 144 -6.93 14.51 5.88
CA PHE A 144 -6.18 15.05 7.02
C PHE A 144 -4.85 15.68 6.60
N THR A 145 -4.02 14.95 5.85
CA THR A 145 -2.74 15.48 5.36
C THR A 145 -2.90 16.63 4.36
N GLY A 146 -4.03 16.70 3.66
CA GLY A 146 -4.36 17.84 2.80
C GLY A 146 -4.75 19.12 3.57
N LEU A 147 -5.18 19.00 4.83
CA LEU A 147 -5.48 20.13 5.72
C LEU A 147 -4.22 20.68 6.42
N LEU A 148 -3.15 19.88 6.50
CA LEU A 148 -1.88 20.33 7.06
C LEU A 148 -1.23 21.40 6.17
N PRO A 149 -0.42 22.31 6.76
CA PRO A 149 0.30 23.30 5.96
C PRO A 149 1.21 22.60 4.95
N LYS A 150 1.09 23.02 3.69
CA LYS A 150 1.82 22.44 2.56
C LYS A 150 3.33 22.63 2.73
N ASN A 151 4.12 21.69 2.20
CA ASN A 151 5.59 21.72 2.22
C ASN A 151 6.22 21.74 3.62
N THR A 152 5.51 21.18 4.61
CA THR A 152 6.06 21.01 5.95
C THR A 152 6.70 19.65 6.13
N VAL A 153 7.74 19.60 6.97
CA VAL A 153 8.38 18.36 7.43
C VAL A 153 7.36 17.45 8.12
N TYR A 154 6.40 18.03 8.85
CA TYR A 154 5.33 17.29 9.52
C TYR A 154 4.47 16.46 8.56
N GLY A 155 4.11 17.03 7.40
CA GLY A 155 3.36 16.30 6.38
C GLY A 155 4.14 15.09 5.85
N ASN A 156 5.43 15.27 5.57
CA ASN A 156 6.30 14.17 5.14
C ASN A 156 6.46 13.10 6.23
N PHE A 157 6.60 13.50 7.49
CA PHE A 157 6.65 12.58 8.62
C PHE A 157 5.36 11.72 8.71
N VAL A 158 4.19 12.33 8.54
CA VAL A 158 2.91 11.58 8.52
C VAL A 158 2.86 10.60 7.34
N VAL A 159 3.36 10.99 6.16
CA VAL A 159 3.46 10.09 5.01
C VAL A 159 4.34 8.89 5.36
N TRP A 160 5.56 9.09 5.88
CA TRP A 160 6.44 8.00 6.27
C TRP A 160 5.84 7.09 7.34
N LEU A 161 5.20 7.68 8.37
CA LEU A 161 4.52 6.92 9.39
C LEU A 161 3.41 6.04 8.79
N SER A 162 2.65 6.56 7.82
CA SER A 162 1.63 5.78 7.11
C SER A 162 2.20 4.64 6.26
N LEU A 163 3.43 4.77 5.74
CA LEU A 163 4.10 3.71 4.98
C LEU A 163 4.65 2.60 5.87
N ILE A 164 4.98 2.93 7.13
CA ILE A 164 5.43 1.94 8.12
C ILE A 164 4.22 1.23 8.74
N MET A 165 3.21 2.00 9.15
CA MET A 165 2.08 1.54 9.97
C MET A 165 0.80 1.20 9.17
N GLY A 166 0.72 1.62 7.92
CA GLY A 166 -0.51 1.55 7.14
C GLY A 166 -0.62 0.28 6.32
N GLN A 167 -0.75 0.46 5.01
CA GLN A 167 -1.15 -0.58 4.08
C GLN A 167 -0.20 -1.79 4.02
N PRO A 168 1.14 -1.62 4.07
CA PRO A 168 2.08 -2.74 4.15
C PRO A 168 1.87 -3.71 5.31
N ILE A 169 1.32 -3.25 6.44
CA ILE A 169 1.06 -4.11 7.59
C ILE A 169 -0.09 -5.08 7.28
N ALA A 170 -1.13 -4.64 6.57
CA ALA A 170 -2.23 -5.53 6.19
C ALA A 170 -1.70 -6.73 5.38
N PHE A 171 -0.83 -6.48 4.38
CA PHE A 171 -0.16 -7.56 3.63
C PHE A 171 0.64 -8.51 4.52
N MET A 172 1.38 -7.98 5.48
CA MET A 172 2.16 -8.78 6.43
C MET A 172 1.27 -9.64 7.33
N MET A 173 0.10 -9.13 7.75
CA MET A 173 -0.86 -9.89 8.55
C MET A 173 -1.40 -11.10 7.77
N TYR A 174 -1.71 -10.95 6.48
CA TYR A 174 -2.11 -12.10 5.64
C TYR A 174 -0.97 -13.12 5.51
N GLY A 175 0.25 -12.67 5.23
CA GLY A 175 1.41 -13.56 5.12
C GLY A 175 1.73 -14.29 6.42
N HIS A 176 1.59 -13.60 7.55
CA HIS A 176 1.74 -14.19 8.89
C HIS A 176 0.70 -15.27 9.13
N ASP A 177 -0.59 -14.98 8.94
CA ASP A 177 -1.65 -15.94 9.23
C ASP A 177 -1.59 -17.15 8.30
N TYR A 178 -1.27 -16.94 7.01
CA TYR A 178 -1.02 -18.05 6.07
C TYR A 178 0.13 -18.93 6.54
N TYR A 179 1.27 -18.32 6.92
CA TYR A 179 2.42 -19.08 7.42
C TYR A 179 2.06 -19.85 8.69
N VAL A 180 1.39 -19.23 9.67
CA VAL A 180 1.00 -19.92 10.89
C VAL A 180 0.09 -21.11 10.57
N MET A 181 -0.98 -20.92 9.78
CA MET A 181 -1.92 -22.00 9.44
C MET A 181 -1.29 -23.17 8.69
N ASN A 182 -0.27 -22.93 7.87
CA ASN A 182 0.34 -23.95 7.02
C ASN A 182 1.62 -24.58 7.59
N THR A 183 2.20 -24.00 8.65
CA THR A 183 3.44 -24.51 9.25
C THR A 183 3.29 -24.96 10.71
N SER A 184 2.12 -24.75 11.35
CA SER A 184 1.85 -25.21 12.72
C SER A 184 1.26 -26.62 12.78
N SER A 185 1.71 -27.52 11.90
CA SER A 185 1.40 -28.96 11.92
C SER A 185 2.53 -29.76 12.56
#